data_AF-A0A932SE71-F1
#
_entry.id   AF-A0A932SE71-F1
#
_cell.length_a   1.000
_cell.length_b   1.000
_cell.length_c   1.000
_cell.angle_alpha   90.00
_cell.angle_beta   90.00
_cell.angle_gamma   90.00
#
_symmetry.space_group_name_H-M   'P 1'
#
loop_
_entity.id
_entity.type
_entity.pdbx_description
1 polymer ?
#
loop_
_entity_poly.entity_id
_entity_poly.type
_entity_poly.pdbx_seq_one_letter_code
_entity_poly.pdbx_strand_id
1 'polypeptide(L)'
;MRSKDREDVLVKYVQEVMEITAAFLQRYREDARYSERTFKWIKRVGFDGIKKAVVDDIDNRKRLCARLEAALSVTKDPWKERINVLAEKICCSGQGAGVTPPSAQPLL
;
A
#
# COMPACT_ATOMS: atom_id res chain seq x y z
N MET A 1 29.01 -0.12 -16.68
CA MET A 1 27.64 -0.25 -16.12
C MET A 1 27.13 1.15 -15.82
N ARG A 2 26.17 1.68 -16.59
CA ARG A 2 25.70 3.08 -16.47
C ARG A 2 24.61 3.13 -15.40
N SER A 3 24.67 4.12 -14.50
CA SER A 3 23.78 4.25 -13.34
C SER A 3 22.29 4.10 -13.69
N LYS A 4 21.89 4.67 -14.84
CA LYS A 4 20.55 4.63 -15.44
C LYS A 4 19.96 3.21 -15.51
N ASP A 5 20.78 2.21 -15.84
CA ASP A 5 20.34 0.83 -16.00
C ASP A 5 19.91 0.21 -14.66
N ARG A 6 20.46 0.68 -13.52
CA ARG A 6 20.05 0.23 -12.19
C ARG A 6 18.74 0.85 -11.75
N GLU A 7 18.53 2.14 -12.01
CA GLU A 7 17.27 2.79 -11.67
C GLU A 7 16.09 2.13 -12.40
N ASP A 8 16.22 1.83 -13.70
CA ASP A 8 15.14 1.22 -14.49
C ASP A 8 14.79 -0.20 -14.01
N VAL A 9 15.79 -0.96 -13.57
CA VAL A 9 15.61 -2.29 -12.99
C VAL A 9 14.96 -2.19 -11.61
N LEU A 10 15.39 -1.26 -10.77
CA LEU A 10 14.78 -1.01 -9.46
C LEU A 10 13.32 -0.58 -9.59
N VAL A 11 12.99 0.31 -10.53
CA VAL A 11 11.61 0.76 -10.77
C VAL A 11 10.70 -0.41 -11.15
N LYS A 12 11.19 -1.33 -12.01
CA LYS A 12 10.44 -2.54 -12.38
C LYS A 12 10.19 -3.45 -11.18
N TYR A 13 11.21 -3.70 -10.35
CA TYR A 13 11.04 -4.54 -9.17
C TYR A 13 10.16 -3.90 -8.11
N VAL A 14 10.24 -2.58 -7.91
CA VAL A 14 9.39 -1.87 -6.96
C VAL A 14 7.93 -2.03 -7.35
N GLN A 15 7.58 -1.85 -8.63
CA GLN A 15 6.19 -2.01 -9.07
C GLN A 15 5.67 -3.44 -8.88
N GLU A 16 6.48 -4.44 -9.23
CA GLU A 16 6.12 -5.85 -9.04
C GLU A 16 5.93 -6.21 -7.56
N VAL A 17 6.83 -5.76 -6.69
CA VAL A 17 6.74 -5.98 -5.23
C VAL A 17 5.49 -5.32 -4.67
N MET A 18 5.14 -4.13 -5.14
CA MET A 18 3.91 -3.44 -4.72
C MET A 18 2.66 -4.21 -5.14
N GLU A 19 2.59 -4.73 -6.37
CA GLU A 19 1.49 -5.57 -6.83
C GLU A 19 1.35 -6.86 -6.02
N ILE A 20 2.47 -7.57 -5.78
CA ILE A 20 2.47 -8.81 -4.99
C ILE A 20 1.99 -8.53 -3.56
N THR A 21 2.47 -7.43 -2.96
CA THR A 21 2.08 -7.04 -1.60
C THR A 21 0.60 -6.68 -1.53
N ALA A 22 0.10 -5.90 -2.50
CA ALA A 22 -1.31 -5.54 -2.62
C ALA A 22 -2.21 -6.79 -2.75
N ALA A 23 -1.87 -7.70 -3.66
CA ALA A 23 -2.62 -8.93 -3.87
C ALA A 23 -2.59 -9.86 -2.65
N PHE A 24 -1.43 -9.97 -1.96
CA PHE A 24 -1.31 -10.70 -0.70
C PHE A 24 -2.24 -10.13 0.38
N LEU A 25 -2.23 -8.80 0.57
CA LEU A 25 -3.07 -8.14 1.55
C LEU A 25 -4.56 -8.32 1.24
N GLN A 26 -4.94 -8.19 -0.03
CA GLN A 26 -6.32 -8.41 -0.43
C GLN A 26 -6.76 -9.86 -0.19
N ARG A 27 -5.92 -10.83 -0.55
CA ARG A 27 -6.19 -12.24 -0.29
C ARG A 27 -6.36 -12.52 1.21
N TYR A 28 -5.51 -11.93 2.04
CA TYR A 28 -5.62 -12.03 3.49
C TYR A 28 -6.93 -11.42 4.00
N ARG A 29 -7.35 -10.25 3.50
CA ARG A 29 -8.60 -9.59 3.91
C ARG A 29 -9.84 -10.43 3.64
N GLU A 30 -9.80 -11.29 2.63
CA GLU A 30 -10.93 -12.13 2.22
C GLU A 30 -10.96 -13.49 2.92
N ASP A 31 -9.80 -14.10 3.16
CA ASP A 31 -9.70 -15.46 3.71
C ASP A 31 -9.49 -15.51 5.24
N ALA A 32 -9.11 -14.38 5.86
CA ALA A 32 -8.82 -14.31 7.29
C ALA A 32 -10.08 -14.42 8.14
N ARG A 33 -9.98 -15.20 9.22
CA ARG A 33 -11.02 -15.27 10.25
C ARG A 33 -10.89 -14.08 11.21
N TYR A 34 -11.97 -13.75 11.91
CA TYR A 34 -11.94 -12.69 12.92
C TYR A 34 -10.82 -12.94 13.94
N SER A 35 -10.01 -11.91 14.20
CA SER A 35 -8.84 -11.94 15.08
C SER A 35 -7.73 -12.94 14.70
N GLU A 36 -7.75 -13.47 13.47
CA GLU A 36 -6.61 -14.22 12.94
C GLU A 36 -5.43 -13.27 12.68
N ARG A 37 -4.20 -13.78 12.88
CA ARG A 37 -2.96 -13.08 12.54
C ARG A 37 -2.37 -13.75 11.30
N THR A 38 -1.69 -12.99 10.45
CA THR A 38 -1.08 -13.47 9.19
C THR A 38 -0.25 -14.73 9.38
N PHE A 39 0.55 -14.86 10.45
CA PHE A 39 1.35 -16.07 10.69
C PHE A 39 0.50 -17.32 10.94
N LYS A 40 -0.65 -17.19 11.62
CA LYS A 40 -1.59 -18.32 11.86
C LYS A 40 -2.35 -18.67 10.58
N TRP A 41 -2.74 -17.65 9.84
CA TRP A 41 -3.41 -17.79 8.55
C TRP A 41 -2.54 -18.54 7.54
N ILE A 42 -1.26 -18.17 7.39
CA ILE A 42 -0.32 -18.85 6.49
C ILE A 42 -0.17 -20.33 6.86
N LYS A 43 -0.08 -20.65 8.16
CA LYS A 43 -0.01 -22.05 8.63
C LYS A 43 -1.26 -22.86 8.28
N ARG A 44 -2.44 -22.23 8.29
CA ARG A 44 -3.72 -22.88 8.00
C ARG A 44 -3.98 -23.06 6.50
N VAL A 45 -3.75 -22.01 5.71
CA VAL A 45 -3.99 -22.02 4.26
C VAL A 45 -2.86 -22.72 3.51
N GLY A 46 -1.66 -22.71 4.07
CA GLY A 46 -0.45 -23.22 3.44
C GLY A 46 0.24 -22.13 2.61
N PHE A 47 1.56 -22.04 2.74
CA PHE A 47 2.35 -21.05 2.04
C PHE A 47 2.29 -21.24 0.51
N ASP A 48 2.36 -22.49 0.04
CA ASP A 48 2.36 -22.81 -1.39
C ASP A 48 1.06 -22.39 -2.08
N GLY A 49 -0.08 -22.55 -1.41
CA GLY A 49 -1.38 -22.12 -1.94
C GLY A 49 -1.46 -20.60 -2.11
N ILE A 50 -0.93 -19.85 -1.13
CA ILE A 50 -0.87 -18.39 -1.19
C ILE A 50 0.08 -17.95 -2.30
N LYS A 51 1.26 -18.56 -2.39
CA LYS A 51 2.25 -18.25 -3.43
C LYS A 51 1.66 -18.49 -4.83
N LYS A 52 1.00 -19.63 -5.05
CA LYS A 52 0.38 -19.95 -6.33
C LYS A 52 -0.70 -18.93 -6.73
N ALA A 53 -1.52 -18.52 -5.77
CA ALA A 53 -2.61 -17.58 -6.03
C ALA A 53 -2.14 -16.13 -6.26
N VAL A 54 -1.00 -15.73 -5.68
CA VAL A 54 -0.53 -14.33 -5.70
C VAL A 54 0.62 -14.11 -6.68
N VAL A 55 1.57 -15.05 -6.76
CA VAL A 55 2.81 -14.91 -7.55
C VAL A 55 2.67 -15.60 -8.90
N ASP A 56 2.24 -16.87 -8.90
CA ASP A 56 2.24 -17.69 -10.11
C ASP A 56 1.05 -17.36 -11.05
N ASP A 57 -0.09 -16.93 -10.49
CA ASP A 57 -1.28 -16.51 -11.24
C ASP A 57 -1.35 -14.98 -11.39
N ILE A 58 -0.80 -14.47 -12.49
CA ILE A 58 -0.73 -13.03 -12.81
C ILE A 58 -2.12 -12.42 -13.02
N ASP A 59 -3.05 -13.15 -13.64
CA ASP A 59 -4.39 -12.64 -13.90
C ASP A 59 -5.18 -12.52 -12.59
N ASN A 60 -5.05 -13.51 -11.71
CA ASN A 60 -5.64 -13.42 -10.38
C ASN A 60 -4.99 -12.31 -9.55
N ARG A 61 -3.66 -12.11 -9.64
CA ARG A 61 -2.97 -10.99 -8.99
C ARG A 61 -3.59 -9.65 -9.38
N LYS A 62 -3.81 -9.40 -10.67
CA LYS A 62 -4.44 -8.16 -11.16
C LYS A 62 -5.86 -7.98 -10.63
N ARG A 63 -6.65 -9.05 -10.58
CA ARG A 63 -8.02 -9.01 -10.01
C ARG A 63 -8.01 -8.67 -8.52
N LEU A 64 -7.07 -9.23 -7.76
CA LEU A 64 -6.90 -8.91 -6.35
C LEU A 64 -6.48 -7.45 -6.15
N CYS A 65 -5.53 -6.95 -6.94
CA CYS A 65 -5.14 -5.54 -6.90
C CYS A 65 -6.31 -4.60 -7.19
N ALA A 66 -7.09 -4.87 -8.25
CA ALA A 66 -8.25 -4.05 -8.60
C ALA A 66 -9.32 -4.02 -7.49
N ARG A 67 -9.53 -5.14 -6.78
CA ARG A 67 -10.45 -5.19 -5.62
C ARG A 67 -9.94 -4.39 -4.43
N LEU A 68 -8.63 -4.41 -4.19
CA LEU A 68 -8.02 -3.58 -3.15
C LEU A 68 -8.15 -2.10 -3.48
N GLU A 69 -7.86 -1.70 -4.71
CA GLU A 69 -8.02 -0.33 -5.19
C GLU A 69 -9.46 0.16 -5.05
N ALA A 70 -10.44 -0.68 -5.43
CA ALA A 70 -11.84 -0.38 -5.23
C ALA A 70 -12.17 -0.17 -3.73
N ALA A 71 -11.64 -0.99 -2.84
CA ALA A 71 -11.83 -0.83 -1.39
C ALA A 71 -11.15 0.44 -0.83
N LEU A 72 -10.02 0.86 -1.39
CA LEU A 72 -9.34 2.10 -1.00
C LEU A 72 -10.06 3.34 -1.53
N SER A 73 -10.68 3.28 -2.71
CA SER A 73 -11.36 4.43 -3.34
C SER A 73 -12.49 5.03 -2.49
N VAL A 74 -13.13 4.21 -1.65
CA VAL A 74 -14.21 4.64 -0.75
C VAL A 74 -13.70 5.19 0.59
N THR A 75 -12.43 4.97 0.91
CA THR A 75 -11.85 5.36 2.20
C THR A 75 -11.46 6.84 2.17
N LYS A 76 -12.10 7.65 3.02
CA LYS A 76 -11.72 9.05 3.24
C LYS A 76 -10.81 9.15 4.46
N ASP A 77 -9.73 9.91 4.33
CA ASP A 77 -8.82 10.19 5.44
C ASP A 77 -9.40 11.30 6.33
N PRO A 78 -9.77 11.01 7.59
CA PRO A 78 -10.36 12.00 8.49
C PRO A 78 -9.38 13.11 8.91
N TRP A 79 -8.07 12.91 8.74
CA TRP A 79 -7.06 13.88 9.12
C TRP A 79 -6.70 14.85 8.01
N LYS A 80 -6.91 14.49 6.73
CA LYS A 80 -6.68 15.39 5.60
C LYS A 80 -7.51 16.66 5.69
N GLU A 81 -8.79 16.52 6.05
CA GLU A 81 -9.69 17.67 6.25
C GLU A 81 -9.17 18.61 7.35
N ARG A 82 -8.63 18.04 8.44
CA ARG A 82 -8.06 18.83 9.55
C ARG A 82 -6.75 19.50 9.20
N ILE A 83 -5.85 18.82 8.50
CA ILE A 83 -4.55 19.38 8.09
C ILE A 83 -4.75 20.54 7.12
N ASN A 84 -5.67 20.42 6.15
CA ASN A 84 -5.93 21.49 5.19
C ASN A 84 -6.47 22.76 5.89
N VAL A 85 -7.42 22.59 6.82
CA VAL A 85 -7.96 23.71 7.62
C VAL A 85 -6.90 24.32 8.53
N LEU A 86 -6.02 23.51 9.13
CA LEU A 86 -4.90 24.00 9.93
C LEU A 86 -3.87 24.74 9.07
N ALA A 87 -3.55 24.24 7.87
CA ALA A 87 -2.63 24.88 6.94
C ALA A 87 -3.15 26.25 6.48
N GLU A 88 -4.45 26.36 6.15
CA GLU A 88 -5.08 27.65 5.82
C GLU A 88 -5.02 28.62 7.02
N LYS A 89 -5.36 28.16 8.23
CA LYS A 89 -5.33 29.00 9.44
C LYS A 89 -3.92 29.45 9.83
N ILE A 90 -2.92 28.58 9.70
CA ILE A 90 -1.51 28.88 10.01
C ILE A 90 -0.92 29.84 8.96
N CYS A 91 -1.29 29.68 7.68
CA CYS A 91 -0.85 30.58 6.62
C CYS A 91 -1.43 32.00 6.79
N CYS A 92 -2.69 32.11 7.23
CA CYS A 92 -3.34 33.40 7.50
C CYS A 92 -2.93 34.07 8.82
N SER A 93 -2.40 33.34 9.81
CA SER A 93 -2.06 33.89 11.14
C SER A 93 -0.65 34.50 11.27
N GLY A 94 0.14 34.52 10.19
CA GLY A 94 1.47 35.11 10.19
C GLY A 94 2.50 34.38 11.06
N GLN A 95 2.15 33.23 11.65
CA GLN A 95 3.05 32.36 12.41
C GLN A 95 3.57 31.22 11.52
N GLY A 96 4.12 31.58 10.36
CA GLY A 96 4.67 30.64 9.39
C GLY A 96 6.13 30.30 9.65
N ALA A 97 6.47 29.78 10.84
CA ALA A 97 7.80 29.22 11.07
C ALA A 97 7.77 27.71 10.80
N GLY A 98 8.00 27.32 9.55
CA GLY A 98 8.68 26.07 9.21
C GLY A 98 7.96 24.74 9.50
N VAL A 99 6.64 24.66 9.43
CA VAL A 99 5.96 23.36 9.37
C VAL A 99 5.76 23.00 7.90
N THR A 100 6.81 22.49 7.26
CA THR A 100 6.57 21.67 6.07
C THR A 100 5.68 20.52 6.52
N PRO A 101 4.54 20.25 5.85
CA PRO A 101 3.84 18.99 6.06
C PRO A 101 4.90 17.90 5.90
N PRO A 102 4.95 16.88 6.78
CA PRO A 102 5.83 15.75 6.51
C PRO A 102 5.45 15.27 5.12
N SER A 103 6.34 15.52 4.16
CA SER A 103 6.26 14.91 2.84
C SER A 103 5.96 13.46 3.13
N ALA A 104 4.85 12.95 2.58
CA ALA A 104 4.44 11.58 2.79
C ALA A 104 5.68 10.71 2.58
N GLN A 105 6.30 10.30 3.68
CA GLN A 105 7.54 9.54 3.64
C GLN A 105 7.11 8.27 2.92
N PRO A 106 7.72 7.92 1.78
CA PRO A 106 7.48 6.63 1.19
C PRO A 106 7.85 5.62 2.28
N LEU A 107 6.86 4.81 2.68
CA LEU A 107 7.00 3.79 3.72
C LEU A 107 8.31 3.02 3.55
N LEU A 108 9.26 3.26 4.45
CA LEU A 108 10.36 2.38 4.83
C LEU A 108 10.36 2.25 6.35
#